data_AF-A0A1G0KRC3-F1
#
_entry.id   AF-A0A1G0KRC3-F1
#
_cell.length_a   1.000
_cell.length_b   1.000
_cell.length_c   1.000
_cell.angle_alpha   90.00
_cell.angle_beta   90.00
_cell.angle_gamma   90.00
#
_symmetry.space_group_name_H-M   'P 1'
#
loop_
_entity.id
_entity.type
_entity.pdbx_description
1 polymer ?
#
loop_
_entity_poly.entity_id
_entity_poly.type
_entity_poly.pdbx_seq_one_letter_code
_entity_poly.pdbx_strand_id
1 'polypeptide(L)'
;MLELGVRPHLVAHAMGLPQPTLISWYQQITGDRTKRGPLKTGAASYVRDRSGAERLSVFCVLYRTLQRDQTPSAEHLIAAIEMYNRLQPEPIDGTLAWMAARELDASRESGRDDMLKLRFCTSCKLPHVYHLQSVALRKCPFCRPCAVSGKRRGRKREQVDSDSQLILPD
;
A
#
# COMPACT_ATOMS: atom_id res chain seq x y z
N MET A 1 2.28 -10.44 -18.23
CA MET A 1 1.58 -10.59 -16.92
C MET A 1 2.20 -11.69 -16.04
N LEU A 2 2.33 -12.94 -16.51
CA LEU A 2 2.98 -14.01 -15.73
C LEU A 2 4.44 -13.68 -15.39
N GLU A 3 5.20 -13.17 -16.37
CA GLU A 3 6.57 -12.66 -16.20
C GLU A 3 6.68 -11.56 -15.14
N LEU A 4 5.61 -10.78 -14.94
CA LEU A 4 5.56 -9.69 -13.97
C LEU A 4 5.19 -10.19 -12.56
N GLY A 5 5.09 -11.50 -12.35
CA GLY A 5 4.77 -12.09 -11.04
C GLY A 5 3.28 -12.02 -10.67
N VAL A 6 2.38 -11.78 -11.62
CA VAL A 6 0.93 -11.84 -11.37
C VAL A 6 0.53 -13.31 -11.17
N ARG A 7 -0.19 -13.61 -10.08
CA ARG A 7 -0.60 -14.98 -9.78
C ARG A 7 -1.49 -15.56 -10.89
N PRO A 8 -1.27 -16.83 -11.32
CA PRO A 8 -1.98 -17.42 -12.46
C PRO A 8 -3.50 -17.40 -12.39
N HIS A 9 -4.10 -17.59 -11.22
CA HIS A 9 -5.55 -17.56 -11.08
C HIS A 9 -6.16 -16.18 -11.39
N LEU A 10 -5.42 -15.08 -11.15
CA LEU A 10 -5.86 -13.74 -11.55
C LEU A 10 -5.80 -13.56 -13.06
N VAL A 11 -4.72 -14.07 -13.67
CA VAL A 11 -4.57 -14.08 -15.14
C VAL A 11 -5.65 -14.96 -15.78
N ALA A 12 -5.97 -16.11 -15.20
CA ALA A 12 -7.03 -17.01 -15.64
C ALA A 12 -8.37 -16.29 -15.69
N HIS A 13 -8.73 -15.62 -14.58
CA HIS A 13 -9.96 -14.85 -14.49
C HIS A 13 -9.99 -13.67 -15.47
N ALA A 14 -8.86 -12.97 -15.67
CA ALA A 14 -8.79 -11.82 -16.56
C ALA A 14 -8.85 -12.20 -18.05
N MET A 15 -8.25 -13.34 -18.42
CA MET A 15 -8.07 -13.75 -19.82
C MET A 15 -9.03 -14.87 -20.26
N GLY A 16 -9.84 -15.43 -19.35
CA GLY A 16 -10.71 -16.57 -19.64
C GLY A 16 -9.95 -17.87 -19.94
N LEU A 17 -8.72 -18.02 -19.43
CA LEU A 17 -7.84 -19.16 -19.73
C LEU A 17 -7.87 -20.22 -18.63
N PRO A 18 -7.66 -21.52 -18.96
CA PRO A 18 -7.58 -22.57 -17.96
C PRO A 18 -6.45 -22.35 -16.96
N GLN A 19 -6.78 -22.35 -15.67
CA GLN A 19 -5.80 -22.15 -14.59
C GLN A 19 -4.66 -23.17 -14.57
N PRO A 20 -4.86 -24.49 -14.81
CA PRO A 20 -3.77 -25.46 -14.81
C PRO A 20 -2.66 -25.12 -15.83
N THR A 21 -3.05 -24.69 -17.02
CA THR A 21 -2.14 -24.26 -18.09
C THR A 21 -1.29 -23.06 -17.64
N LEU A 22 -1.94 -22.05 -17.04
CA LEU A 22 -1.24 -20.85 -16.57
C LEU A 22 -0.29 -21.13 -15.39
N ILE A 23 -0.60 -22.11 -14.53
CA ILE A 23 0.32 -22.53 -13.46
C ILE A 23 1.59 -23.16 -14.07
N SER A 24 1.42 -24.04 -15.06
CA SER A 24 2.54 -24.66 -15.77
C SER A 24 3.40 -23.61 -16.46
N TRP A 25 2.79 -22.70 -17.21
CA TRP A 25 3.50 -21.59 -17.87
C TRP A 25 4.20 -20.67 -16.88
N TYR A 26 3.55 -20.33 -15.76
CA TYR A 26 4.18 -19.52 -14.72
C TYR A 26 5.48 -20.14 -14.22
N GLN A 27 5.47 -21.44 -13.93
CA GLN A 27 6.68 -22.14 -13.47
C GLN A 27 7.76 -22.21 -14.56
N GLN A 28 7.38 -22.39 -15.82
CA GLN A 28 8.33 -22.39 -16.93
C GLN A 28 8.97 -21.02 -17.16
N ILE A 29 8.19 -19.95 -17.04
CA ILE A 29 8.62 -18.58 -17.30
C ILE A 29 9.45 -18.02 -16.14
N THR A 30 8.98 -18.20 -14.91
CA THR A 30 9.57 -17.55 -13.73
C THR A 30 10.56 -18.44 -12.99
N GLY A 31 10.58 -19.75 -13.28
CA GLY A 31 11.32 -20.75 -12.51
C GLY A 31 10.69 -21.08 -11.15
N ASP A 32 9.74 -20.27 -10.69
CA ASP A 32 9.16 -20.36 -9.36
C ASP A 32 7.83 -21.12 -9.35
N ARG A 33 7.56 -21.79 -8.21
CA ARG A 33 6.21 -22.28 -7.93
C ARG A 33 5.31 -21.12 -7.57
N THR A 34 4.05 -21.18 -8.00
CA THR A 34 3.05 -20.18 -7.63
C THR A 34 2.90 -20.09 -6.11
N LYS A 35 2.89 -18.86 -5.56
CA LYS A 35 2.61 -18.62 -4.14
C LYS A 35 1.30 -19.32 -3.75
N ARG A 36 1.34 -20.17 -2.72
CA ARG A 36 0.19 -20.89 -2.17
C ARG A 36 -0.55 -20.01 -1.16
N GLY A 37 -1.86 -20.23 -1.01
CA GLY A 37 -2.71 -19.52 -0.04
C GLY A 37 -3.70 -18.53 -0.67
N PRO A 38 -4.70 -18.10 0.11
CA PRO A 38 -5.74 -17.18 -0.37
C PRO A 38 -5.13 -15.83 -0.76
N LEU A 39 -5.71 -15.20 -1.78
CA LEU A 39 -5.47 -13.76 -1.95
C LEU A 39 -6.05 -13.00 -0.77
N LYS A 40 -5.43 -11.89 -0.43
CA LYS A 40 -6.10 -10.94 0.47
C LYS A 40 -7.24 -10.27 -0.29
N THR A 41 -8.20 -9.74 0.46
CA THR A 41 -9.45 -9.18 -0.06
C THR A 41 -9.25 -7.94 -0.93
N GLY A 42 -8.12 -7.26 -0.81
CA GLY A 42 -7.77 -6.12 -1.67
C GLY A 42 -6.32 -5.68 -1.56
N ALA A 43 -5.92 -4.77 -2.43
CA ALA A 43 -4.57 -4.21 -2.49
C ALA A 43 -4.17 -3.52 -1.19
N ALA A 44 -5.11 -2.85 -0.52
CA ALA A 44 -4.89 -2.20 0.77
C ALA A 44 -4.35 -3.15 1.86
N SER A 45 -4.75 -4.43 1.84
CA SER A 45 -4.32 -5.43 2.83
C SER A 45 -2.87 -5.89 2.64
N TYR A 46 -2.24 -5.58 1.51
CA TYR A 46 -0.82 -5.83 1.26
C TYR A 46 0.08 -4.72 1.79
N VAL A 47 -0.46 -3.52 1.99
CA VAL A 47 0.29 -2.37 2.48
C VAL A 47 0.19 -2.27 3.99
N ARG A 48 1.31 -2.48 4.67
CA ARG A 48 1.38 -2.48 6.14
C ARG A 48 2.02 -1.22 6.72
N ASP A 49 2.87 -0.57 5.94
CA ASP A 49 3.69 0.54 6.40
C ASP A 49 3.67 1.68 5.38
N ARG A 50 4.31 2.77 5.79
CA ARG A 50 4.44 3.97 4.97
C ARG A 50 5.19 3.71 3.67
N SER A 51 6.27 2.93 3.70
CA SER A 51 7.08 2.67 2.50
C SER A 51 6.27 1.91 1.44
N GLY A 52 5.49 0.91 1.85
CA GLY A 52 4.53 0.24 0.98
C GLY A 52 3.46 1.18 0.42
N ALA A 53 3.01 2.15 1.22
CA ALA A 53 2.06 3.17 0.76
C ALA A 53 2.69 4.14 -0.27
N GLU A 54 3.96 4.53 -0.09
CA GLU A 54 4.72 5.32 -1.06
C GLU A 54 4.86 4.56 -2.38
N ARG A 55 5.37 3.32 -2.32
CA ARG A 55 5.52 2.44 -3.49
C ARG A 55 4.21 2.26 -4.25
N LEU A 56 3.13 1.91 -3.53
CA LEU A 56 1.82 1.73 -4.14
C LEU A 56 1.30 3.04 -4.75
N SER A 57 1.53 4.17 -4.09
CA SER A 57 1.12 5.49 -4.61
C SER A 57 1.82 5.84 -5.90
N VAL A 58 3.13 5.64 -5.98
CA VAL A 58 3.92 5.89 -7.20
C VAL A 58 3.42 5.02 -8.35
N PHE A 59 3.27 3.71 -8.13
CA PHE A 59 2.73 2.81 -9.15
C PHE A 59 1.35 3.25 -9.65
N CYS A 60 0.42 3.53 -8.74
CA CYS A 60 -0.95 3.91 -9.09
C CYS A 60 -1.01 5.21 -9.90
N VAL A 61 -0.14 6.17 -9.60
CA VAL A 61 -0.01 7.42 -10.36
C VAL A 61 0.52 7.14 -11.77
N LEU A 62 1.55 6.29 -11.91
CA LEU A 62 2.07 5.89 -13.22
C LEU A 62 0.98 5.18 -14.05
N TYR A 63 0.27 4.22 -13.46
CA TYR A 63 -0.83 3.50 -14.11
C TYR A 63 -1.90 4.46 -14.64
N ARG A 64 -2.36 5.40 -13.80
CA ARG A 64 -3.35 6.40 -14.22
C ARG A 64 -2.83 7.35 -15.29
N THR A 65 -1.56 7.73 -15.21
CA THR A 65 -0.94 8.61 -16.20
C THR A 65 -0.83 7.94 -17.57
N LEU A 66 -0.58 6.63 -17.60
CA LEU A 66 -0.51 5.85 -18.84
C LEU A 66 -1.89 5.61 -19.44
N GLN A 67 -2.92 5.42 -18.61
CA GLN A 67 -4.28 5.18 -19.07
C GLN A 67 -4.89 6.39 -19.79
N ARG A 68 -4.60 7.64 -19.39
CA ARG A 68 -5.10 8.89 -20.03
C ARG A 68 -6.59 8.84 -20.45
N ASP A 69 -7.46 8.44 -19.52
CA ASP A 69 -8.91 8.28 -19.72
C ASP A 69 -9.37 7.19 -20.71
N GLN A 70 -8.45 6.39 -21.23
CA GLN A 70 -8.80 5.22 -22.04
C GLN A 70 -9.40 4.10 -21.17
N THR A 71 -10.13 3.20 -21.83
CA THR A 71 -10.63 1.98 -21.21
C THR A 71 -9.44 1.20 -20.59
N PRO A 72 -9.58 0.72 -19.34
CA PRO A 72 -8.56 -0.12 -18.71
C PRO A 72 -8.15 -1.28 -19.62
N SER A 73 -6.85 -1.54 -19.74
CA SER A 73 -6.34 -2.66 -20.53
C SER A 73 -5.14 -3.31 -19.84
N ALA A 74 -4.87 -4.57 -20.20
CA ALA A 74 -3.70 -5.29 -19.68
C ALA A 74 -2.38 -4.61 -20.08
N GLU A 75 -2.34 -3.94 -21.25
CA GLU A 75 -1.18 -3.21 -21.74
C GLU A 75 -0.83 -2.03 -20.84
N HIS A 76 -1.84 -1.26 -20.39
CA HIS A 76 -1.63 -0.17 -19.44
C HIS A 76 -1.01 -0.68 -18.13
N LEU A 77 -1.49 -1.82 -17.62
CA LEU A 77 -0.94 -2.43 -16.41
C LEU A 77 0.51 -2.88 -16.62
N ILE A 78 0.79 -3.59 -17.72
CA ILE A 78 2.14 -4.09 -18.04
C ILE A 78 3.11 -2.91 -18.14
N ALA A 79 2.77 -1.89 -18.93
CA ALA A 79 3.59 -0.70 -19.12
C ALA A 79 3.83 0.05 -17.79
N ALA A 80 2.82 0.12 -16.92
CA ALA A 80 2.96 0.76 -15.60
C ALA A 80 3.91 -0.01 -14.68
N ILE A 81 3.81 -1.34 -14.64
CA ILE A 81 4.72 -2.19 -13.84
C ILE A 81 6.15 -2.06 -14.36
N GLU A 82 6.35 -2.16 -15.68
CA GLU A 82 7.69 -2.03 -16.30
C GLU A 82 8.29 -0.64 -16.07
N MET A 83 7.49 0.42 -16.20
CA MET A 83 7.94 1.77 -15.91
C MET A 83 8.30 1.93 -14.43
N TYR A 84 7.46 1.45 -13.51
CA TYR A 84 7.75 1.48 -12.08
C TYR A 84 9.04 0.74 -11.75
N ASN A 85 9.20 -0.51 -12.23
CA ASN A 85 10.35 -1.36 -11.93
C ASN A 85 11.67 -0.80 -12.53
N ARG A 86 11.59 0.00 -13.59
CA ARG A 86 12.76 0.74 -14.12
C ARG A 86 13.13 1.96 -13.27
N LEU A 87 12.15 2.60 -12.65
CA LEU A 87 12.35 3.86 -11.91
C LEU A 87 12.63 3.67 -10.42
N GLN A 88 12.28 2.51 -9.85
CA GLN A 88 12.37 2.24 -8.42
C GLN A 88 13.36 1.10 -8.14
N PRO A 89 14.12 1.18 -7.04
CA PRO A 89 15.10 0.15 -6.71
C PRO A 89 14.45 -1.18 -6.33
N GLU A 90 13.25 -1.13 -5.74
CA GLU A 90 12.49 -2.33 -5.38
C GLU A 90 11.33 -2.53 -6.36
N PRO A 91 11.22 -3.70 -7.00
CA PRO A 91 10.13 -3.98 -7.92
C PRO A 91 8.80 -4.06 -7.18
N ILE A 92 7.72 -3.67 -7.84
CA ILE A 92 6.37 -3.88 -7.29
C ILE A 92 5.95 -5.33 -7.49
N ASP A 93 5.30 -5.92 -6.49
CA ASP A 93 4.67 -7.24 -6.64
C ASP A 93 3.54 -7.12 -7.68
N GLY A 94 3.64 -7.87 -8.78
CA GLY A 94 2.70 -7.77 -9.89
C GLY A 94 1.26 -8.10 -9.50
N THR A 95 1.06 -8.97 -8.50
CA THR A 95 -0.28 -9.27 -7.99
C THR A 95 -0.87 -8.06 -7.26
N LEU A 96 -0.08 -7.41 -6.39
CA LEU A 96 -0.45 -6.14 -5.76
C LEU A 96 -0.78 -5.07 -6.81
N ALA A 97 0.09 -4.90 -7.80
CA ALA A 97 -0.11 -3.95 -8.90
C ALA A 97 -1.43 -4.20 -9.64
N TRP A 98 -1.73 -5.46 -9.99
CA TRP A 98 -2.97 -5.84 -10.66
C TRP A 98 -4.21 -5.54 -9.81
N MET A 99 -4.20 -5.90 -8.52
CA MET A 99 -5.32 -5.63 -7.62
C MET A 99 -5.55 -4.13 -7.47
N ALA A 100 -4.48 -3.35 -7.33
CA ALA A 100 -4.55 -1.91 -7.18
C ALA A 100 -5.12 -1.23 -8.42
N ALA A 101 -4.68 -1.65 -9.62
CA ALA A 101 -5.22 -1.16 -10.88
C ALA A 101 -6.74 -1.44 -10.98
N ARG A 102 -7.18 -2.67 -10.68
CA ARG A 102 -8.60 -3.02 -10.70
C ARG A 102 -9.44 -2.23 -9.70
N GLU A 103 -8.97 -2.08 -8.47
CA GLU A 103 -9.71 -1.31 -7.46
C GLU A 103 -9.80 0.17 -7.82
N LEU A 104 -8.75 0.74 -8.43
CA LEU A 104 -8.80 2.08 -8.97
C LEU A 104 -9.84 2.18 -10.07
N ASP A 105 -9.84 1.26 -11.04
CA ASP A 105 -10.80 1.29 -12.15
C ASP A 105 -12.24 1.16 -11.66
N ALA A 106 -12.50 0.23 -10.74
CA ALA A 106 -13.82 0.05 -10.13
C ALA A 106 -14.28 1.25 -9.27
N SER A 107 -13.35 2.01 -8.68
CA SER A 107 -13.71 3.20 -7.89
C SER A 107 -14.14 4.39 -8.76
N ARG A 108 -13.75 4.45 -10.04
CA ARG A 108 -14.28 5.44 -11.00
C ARG A 108 -15.75 5.19 -11.32
N GLU A 109 -16.13 3.93 -11.49
CA GLU A 109 -17.48 3.54 -11.89
C GLU A 109 -18.47 3.60 -10.72
N SER A 110 -18.05 3.12 -9.56
CA SER A 110 -18.97 2.93 -8.42
C SER A 110 -18.99 4.09 -7.42
N GLY A 111 -18.01 4.98 -7.43
CA GLY A 111 -17.90 6.09 -6.48
C GLY A 111 -17.66 5.69 -5.02
N ARG A 112 -17.65 4.39 -4.70
CA ARG A 112 -17.61 3.88 -3.32
C ARG A 112 -16.30 4.21 -2.60
N ASP A 113 -16.37 4.50 -1.31
CA ASP A 113 -15.22 4.84 -0.46
C ASP A 113 -14.47 3.62 0.11
N ASP A 114 -14.99 2.42 -0.13
CA ASP A 114 -14.39 1.13 0.27
C ASP A 114 -13.32 0.63 -0.71
N MET A 115 -13.01 1.40 -1.76
CA MET A 115 -12.02 1.07 -2.78
C MET A 115 -10.84 2.05 -2.78
N LEU A 116 -9.72 1.66 -3.41
CA LEU A 116 -8.60 2.56 -3.61
C LEU A 116 -8.99 3.75 -4.49
N LYS A 117 -8.56 4.95 -4.06
CA LYS A 117 -8.71 6.20 -4.79
C LYS A 117 -7.37 6.92 -4.86
N LEU A 118 -7.15 7.73 -5.89
CA LEU A 118 -6.09 8.74 -5.85
C LEU A 118 -6.64 10.04 -5.26
N ARG A 119 -5.90 10.61 -4.31
CA ARG A 119 -6.20 11.92 -3.71
C ARG A 119 -4.97 12.80 -3.72
N PHE A 120 -5.16 14.10 -3.86
CA PHE A 120 -4.09 15.07 -3.66
C PHE A 120 -3.91 15.37 -2.18
N CYS A 121 -2.66 15.35 -1.72
CA CYS A 121 -2.35 15.79 -0.36
C CYS A 121 -2.54 17.30 -0.24
N THR A 122 -3.22 17.77 0.81
CA THR A 122 -3.40 19.20 1.05
C THR A 122 -2.09 19.92 1.39
N SER A 123 -1.13 19.22 1.98
CA SER A 123 0.18 19.76 2.39
C SER A 123 1.22 19.75 1.27
N CYS A 124 1.60 18.57 0.75
CA CYS A 124 2.65 18.49 -0.28
C CYS A 124 2.14 18.54 -1.72
N LYS A 125 0.82 18.59 -1.93
CA LYS A 125 0.16 18.59 -3.26
C LYS A 125 0.45 17.37 -4.13
N LEU A 126 1.15 16.35 -3.61
CA LEU A 126 1.39 15.12 -4.36
C LEU A 126 0.14 14.22 -4.38
N PRO A 127 -0.16 13.57 -5.52
CA PRO A 127 -1.16 12.52 -5.57
C PRO A 127 -0.66 11.30 -4.78
N HIS A 128 -1.56 10.68 -4.02
CA HIS A 128 -1.28 9.44 -3.30
C HIS A 128 -2.51 8.55 -3.29
N VAL A 129 -2.28 7.26 -3.05
CA VAL A 129 -3.33 6.28 -2.89
C VAL A 129 -3.96 6.44 -1.51
N TYR A 130 -5.30 6.47 -1.51
CA TYR A 130 -6.13 6.58 -0.34
C TYR A 130 -7.07 5.38 -0.25
N HIS A 131 -7.22 4.85 0.96
CA HIS A 131 -8.22 3.85 1.30
C HIS A 131 -8.76 4.11 2.70
N LEU A 132 -10.07 4.21 2.86
CA LEU A 132 -10.68 4.62 4.13
C LEU A 132 -10.31 3.67 5.27
N GLN A 133 -10.40 2.36 5.05
CA GLN A 133 -10.20 1.36 6.11
C GLN A 133 -8.72 1.02 6.38
N SER A 134 -7.76 1.48 5.57
CA SER A 134 -6.35 1.16 5.77
C SER A 134 -5.62 2.27 6.50
N VAL A 135 -5.06 1.96 7.67
CA VAL A 135 -4.27 2.92 8.47
C VAL A 135 -3.05 3.43 7.69
N ALA A 136 -2.40 2.56 6.91
CA ALA A 136 -1.22 2.91 6.12
C ALA A 136 -1.54 3.82 4.93
N LEU A 137 -2.76 3.74 4.38
CA LEU A 137 -3.18 4.48 3.18
C LEU A 137 -4.12 5.67 3.49
N ARG A 138 -4.59 5.84 4.73
CA ARG A 138 -5.51 6.95 5.08
C ARG A 138 -4.81 8.32 5.09
N LYS A 139 -3.47 8.35 5.14
CA LYS A 139 -2.66 9.57 5.19
C LYS A 139 -1.69 9.62 4.00
N CYS A 140 -1.31 10.83 3.62
CA CYS A 140 -0.27 11.01 2.60
C CYS A 140 1.04 10.38 3.08
N PRO A 141 1.59 9.41 2.32
CA PRO A 141 2.79 8.73 2.75
C PRO A 141 4.04 9.56 2.47
N PHE A 142 3.99 10.59 1.61
CA PHE A 142 5.13 11.45 1.30
C PHE A 142 5.40 12.51 2.37
N CYS A 143 4.36 12.95 3.09
CA CYS A 143 4.53 13.88 4.20
C CYS A 143 5.15 13.15 5.39
N ARG A 144 6.23 13.69 5.97
CA ARG A 144 6.68 13.24 7.29
C ARG A 144 5.60 13.59 8.31
N PRO A 145 5.15 12.67 9.19
CA PRO A 145 4.43 13.10 10.37
C PRO A 145 5.35 14.06 11.12
N CYS A 146 4.87 15.25 11.49
CA CYS A 146 5.59 16.13 12.39
C CYS A 146 5.95 15.28 13.62
N ALA A 147 7.25 14.99 13.79
CA ALA A 147 7.71 14.35 14.99
C ALA A 147 7.27 15.26 16.13
N VAL A 148 6.30 14.83 16.93
CA VAL A 148 5.92 15.57 18.13
C VAL A 148 7.13 15.44 19.06
N SER A 149 8.04 16.39 18.98
CA SER A 149 9.13 16.59 19.92
C SER A 149 8.50 16.88 21.27
N GLY A 150 8.34 15.85 22.09
CA GLY A 150 7.64 15.96 23.35
C GLY A 150 7.75 14.72 24.20
N LYS A 151 8.98 14.22 24.42
CA LYS A 151 9.26 13.42 25.62
C LYS A 151 8.97 14.32 26.82
N ARG A 152 7.72 14.34 27.32
CA ARG A 152 7.46 14.72 28.71
C ARG A 152 8.09 13.64 29.57
N ARG A 153 9.39 13.78 29.86
CA ARG A 153 10.02 13.10 31.00
C ARG A 153 9.20 13.51 32.21
N GLY A 154 8.45 12.57 32.77
CA GLY A 154 7.74 12.78 34.02
C GLY A 154 8.74 13.28 35.06
N ARG A 155 8.48 14.47 35.62
CA ARG A 155 9.14 14.92 36.84
C ARG A 155 8.89 13.87 37.91
N LYS A 156 9.97 13.24 38.38
CA LYS A 156 9.99 12.45 39.60
C LYS A 156 9.58 13.41 40.73
N ARG A 157 8.46 13.11 41.38
CA ARG A 157 7.97 13.85 42.54
C ARG A 157 8.90 13.48 43.70
N GLU A 158 9.86 14.34 44.02
CA GLU A 158 10.62 14.23 45.26
C GLU A 158 9.67 14.53 46.41
N GLN A 159 9.40 13.49 47.18
CA GLN A 159 8.66 13.54 48.42
C GLN A 159 9.67 13.99 49.48
N VAL A 160 9.58 15.25 49.89
CA VAL A 160 10.37 15.78 51.00
C VAL A 160 9.65 15.35 52.27
N ASP A 161 10.26 14.41 53.00
CA ASP A 161 9.90 14.08 54.37
C ASP A 161 10.01 15.35 55.24
N SER A 162 8.93 15.68 55.92
CA SER A 162 8.89 16.73 56.94
C SER A 162 8.09 16.20 58.11
N ASP A 163 8.69 15.28 58.85
CA ASP A 163 8.26 14.93 60.20
C ASP A 163 9.47 15.01 61.13
N SER A 164 9.67 16.20 61.68
CA SER A 164 10.56 16.45 62.80
C SER A 164 10.03 17.67 63.53
N GLN A 165 9.14 17.44 64.50
CA GLN A 165 9.04 18.21 65.75
C GLN A 165 7.88 17.65 66.57
N LEU A 166 8.20 16.98 67.67
CA LEU A 166 7.39 16.93 68.89
C LEU A 166 8.21 16.22 69.99
N ILE A 167 9.08 16.96 70.68
CA ILE A 167 9.51 16.62 72.04
C ILE A 167 9.69 17.92 72.82
N LEU A 168 8.72 18.23 73.68
CA LEU A 168 8.92 18.90 74.97
C LEU A 168 8.78 17.80 76.03
N PRO A 169 9.60 17.84 77.09
CA PRO A 169 8.98 18.06 78.39
C PRO A 169 9.80 18.96 79.33
N ASP A 170 9.11 19.31 80.42
CA ASP A 170 9.35 20.34 81.43
C ASP A 170 10.70 20.29 82.19
#